data_AF-A0A6M0G0P8-F1
#
_entry.id   AF-A0A6M0G0P8-F1
#
_cell.length_a   1.000
_cell.length_b   1.000
_cell.length_c   1.000
_cell.angle_alpha   90.00
_cell.angle_beta   90.00
_cell.angle_gamma   90.00
#
_symmetry.space_group_name_H-M   'P 1'
#
loop_
_entity.id
_entity.type
_entity.pdbx_description
1 polymer ?
#
loop_
_entity_poly.entity_id
_entity_poly.type
_entity_poly.pdbx_seq_one_letter_code
_entity_poly.pdbx_strand_id
1 'polypeptide(L)' 'MSSKNEEKIVAIRVEMTQDLRNRFKSLVVREGRNMKDVVVEFIEQYIEKKEKEQQRLPLSNTTKAKEGVSD' A
#
# COMPACT_ATOMS: atom_id res chain seq x y z
N MET A 1 -33.75 -0.26 11.31
CA MET A 1 -32.47 -0.24 12.05
C MET A 1 -31.37 -0.50 11.03
N SER A 2 -30.53 0.50 10.74
CA SER A 2 -29.46 0.35 9.75
C SER A 2 -28.37 -0.54 10.32
N SER A 3 -28.09 -1.64 9.63
CA SER A 3 -26.94 -2.50 9.87
C SER A 3 -25.68 -1.65 9.79
N LYS A 4 -25.07 -1.33 10.94
CA LYS A 4 -23.72 -0.77 10.97
C LYS A 4 -22.84 -1.81 10.30
N ASN A 5 -22.25 -1.43 9.17
CA ASN A 5 -21.26 -2.21 8.46
C ASN A 5 -20.04 -2.32 9.40
N GLU A 6 -20.00 -3.35 10.25
CA GLU A 6 -18.88 -3.60 11.14
C GLU A 6 -17.66 -3.89 10.27
N GLU A 7 -16.69 -2.99 10.27
CA GLU A 7 -15.44 -3.19 9.54
C GLU A 7 -14.80 -4.50 10.01
N LYS A 8 -14.72 -5.46 9.10
CA LYS A 8 -14.14 -6.76 9.39
C LYS A 8 -12.64 -6.62 9.59
N ILE A 9 -12.19 -6.63 10.84
CA ILE A 9 -10.77 -6.63 11.18
C ILE A 9 -10.15 -7.96 10.77
N VAL A 10 -9.08 -7.91 9.99
CA VAL A 10 -8.28 -9.09 9.57
C VAL A 10 -6.89 -9.02 10.19
N ALA A 11 -6.42 -10.13 10.75
CA ALA A 11 -5.07 -10.25 11.28
C ALA A 11 -4.11 -10.80 10.21
N ILE A 12 -2.92 -10.21 10.13
CA ILE A 12 -1.82 -10.70 9.28
C ILE A 12 -0.63 -11.13 10.16
N ARG A 13 0.04 -12.22 9.77
CA ARG A 13 1.31 -12.61 10.37
C ARG A 13 2.45 -12.10 9.48
N VAL A 14 3.39 -11.37 10.07
CA VAL A 14 4.56 -10.84 9.38
C VAL A 14 5.82 -11.45 9.96
N GLU A 15 6.68 -11.95 9.09
CA GLU A 15 8.01 -12.44 9.45
C GLU A 15 9.04 -11.36 9.12
N MET A 16 9.99 -11.15 10.05
CA MET A 16 11.04 -10.15 9.90
C MET A 16 12.25 -10.55 10.74
N THR A 17 13.42 -10.00 10.44
CA THR A 17 14.62 -10.25 11.25
C THR A 17 14.48 -9.66 12.65
N GLN A 18 15.15 -10.27 13.63
CA GLN A 18 15.16 -9.79 15.01
C GLN A 18 15.69 -8.36 15.10
N ASP A 19 16.73 -8.03 14.34
CA ASP A 19 17.33 -6.70 14.32
C ASP A 19 16.36 -5.63 13.80
N LEU A 20 15.60 -5.93 12.74
CA LEU A 20 14.59 -5.01 12.22
C LEU A 20 13.49 -4.79 13.25
N ARG A 21 12.99 -5.86 13.87
CA ARG A 21 11.98 -5.78 14.94
C ARG A 21 12.47 -4.93 16.11
N ASN A 22 13.72 -5.12 16.55
CA ASN A 22 14.28 -4.39 17.68
C ASN A 22 14.41 -2.90 17.37
N ARG A 23 14.96 -2.56 16.19
CA ARG A 23 15.07 -1.16 15.74
C ARG A 23 13.71 -0.49 15.65
N PHE A 24 12.73 -1.17 15.06
CA PHE A 24 11.36 -0.67 14.96
C PHE A 24 10.74 -0.45 16.34
N LYS A 25 10.81 -1.45 17.23
CA LYS A 25 10.31 -1.34 18.60
C LYS A 25 10.93 -0.17 19.36
N SER A 26 12.25 0.00 19.28
CA SER A 26 12.95 1.08 19.98
C SER A 26 12.49 2.47 19.52
N LEU A 27 12.22 2.66 18.22
CA LEU A 27 11.71 3.93 17.69
C LEU A 27 10.27 4.19 18.14
N VAL A 28 9.39 3.20 17.99
CA VAL A 28 7.98 3.32 18.36
C VAL A 28 7.80 3.64 19.84
N VAL A 29 8.60 3.01 20.72
CA VAL A 29 8.60 3.31 22.16
C VAL A 29 9.06 4.74 22.44
N ARG A 30 10.11 5.21 21.76
CA ARG A 30 10.61 6.59 21.93
C ARG A 30 9.59 7.65 21.53
N GLU A 31 8.78 7.36 20.52
CA GLU A 31 7.70 8.24 20.06
C GLU A 31 6.42 8.12 20.90
N GLY A 32 6.35 7.17 21.84
CA GLY A 32 5.16 6.92 22.65
C GLY A 32 3.99 6.34 21.84
N ARG A 33 4.28 5.67 20.71
CA ARG A 33 3.26 5.15 19.77
C ARG A 33 3.01 3.66 19.97
N ASN A 34 1.88 3.16 19.47
CA ASN A 34 1.60 1.72 19.43
C ASN A 34 2.18 1.09 18.16
N MET A 35 2.82 -0.07 18.28
CA MET A 35 3.43 -0.77 17.13
C MET A 35 2.41 -1.14 16.06
N LYS A 36 1.19 -1.55 16.46
CA LYS A 36 0.11 -1.91 15.52
C LYS A 36 -0.27 -0.69 14.67
N ASP A 37 -0.51 0.45 15.31
CA ASP A 37 -0.99 1.65 14.64
C ASP A 37 0.04 2.16 13.63
N VAL A 38 1.34 2.11 13.99
CA VAL A 38 2.42 2.49 13.08
C VAL A 38 2.52 1.56 11.87
N VAL A 39 2.30 0.26 12.03
CA VAL A 39 2.30 -0.69 10.90
C VAL A 39 1.10 -0.46 9.98
N VAL A 40 -0.09 -0.23 10.55
CA VAL A 40 -1.30 0.06 9.77
C VAL A 40 -1.13 1.36 8.99
N GLU A 41 -0.67 2.43 9.64
CA GLU A 41 -0.41 3.71 9.00
C GLU A 41 0.63 3.58 7.87
N PHE A 42 1.70 2.81 8.10
CA PHE A 42 2.71 2.55 7.07
C PHE A 42 2.10 1.88 5.83
N ILE A 43 1.17 0.93 6.01
CA ILE A 43 0.47 0.26 4.91
C ILE A 43 -0.43 1.25 4.16
N GLU A 44 -1.19 2.08 4.87
CA GLU A 44 -2.05 3.11 4.28
C GLU A 44 -1.23 4.10 3.44
N GLN A 45 -0.14 4.63 4.00
CA GLN A 45 0.77 5.54 3.30
C GLN A 45 1.41 4.89 2.06
N TYR A 46 1.75 3.59 2.15
CA TYR A 46 2.28 2.85 1.02
C TYR A 46 1.25 2.75 -0.12
N ILE A 47 0.00 2.41 0.20
CA ILE A 47 -1.09 2.33 -0.77
C ILE A 47 -1.33 3.69 -1.42
N GLU A 48 -1.50 4.75 -0.63
CA GLU A 48 -1.73 6.10 -1.16
C GLU A 48 -0.64 6.55 -2.13
N LYS A 49 0.62 6.28 -1.77
CA LYS A 49 1.77 6.60 -2.62
C LYS A 49 1.67 5.88 -3.96
N LYS A 50 1.32 4.59 -3.94
CA LYS A 50 1.22 3.76 -5.15
C LYS A 50 0.02 4.10 -6.02
N GLU A 51 -1.12 4.41 -5.43
CA GLU A 51 -2.29 4.87 -6.18
C GLU A 51 -2.00 6.21 -6.87
N LYS A 52 -1.34 7.16 -6.19
CA LYS A 52 -0.90 8.43 -6.78
C LYS A 52 0.08 8.23 -7.95
N GLU A 53 1.00 7.27 -7.84
CA GLU A 53 1.93 6.90 -8.92
C GLU A 53 1.18 6.32 -10.14
N GLN A 54 0.19 5.45 -9.92
CA GLN A 54 -0.59 4.83 -11.00
C GLN A 54 -1.52 5.82 -11.71
N GLN A 55 -2.13 6.76 -10.98
CA GLN A 55 -2.95 7.82 -11.58
C GLN A 55 -2.13 8.83 -12.41
N ARG A 56 -0.82 8.91 -12.18
CA ARG A 56 0.10 9.77 -12.93
C ARG A 56 0.66 9.13 -14.20
N LEU A 57 0.36 7.87 -14.49
CA LEU A 57 0.67 7.26 -15.77
C LEU A 57 -0.35 7.78 -16.80
N PRO A 58 0.06 8.57 -17.82
CA PRO A 58 -0.85 8.86 -18.92
C PRO A 58 -1.19 7.56 -19.63
N LEU A 59 -2.46 7.39 -19.98
CA LEU A 59 -2.91 6.43 -20.97
C LEU A 59 -2.04 6.64 -22.22
N SER A 60 -1.05 5.79 -22.45
CA SER A 60 -0.31 5.74 -23.71
C SER A 60 -1.25 5.14 -24.76
N ASN A 61 -2.11 5.98 -25.31
CA ASN A 61 -2.75 5.71 -26.58
C ASN A 61 -1.68 5.77 -27.67
N THR A 62 -1.30 4.61 -28.20
CA THR A 62 -0.88 4.52 -29.60
C THR A 62 -1.50 3.28 -30.21
N THR A 63 -2.78 3.45 -30.56
CA THR A 63 -3.38 3.15 -31.86
C THR A 63 -2.71 2.07 -32.71
N LYS A 64 -3.47 1.00 -32.96
CA LYS A 64 -3.30 0.09 -34.10
C LYS A 64 -3.11 0.87 -35.41
N ALA A 65 -1.98 0.69 -36.10
CA ALA A 65 -1.90 0.76 -37.56
C ALA A 65 -1.85 -0.70 -38.04
N LYS A 66 -3.00 -1.34 -38.35
CA LYS A 66 -3.56 -1.48 -39.70
C LYS A 66 -2.51 -1.66 -40.81
N GLU A 67 -2.41 -2.91 -41.24
CA GLU A 67 -2.30 -3.43 -42.61
C GLU A 67 -2.10 -2.42 -43.74
N GLY A 68 -1.15 -2.73 -44.63
CA GLY A 68 -1.28 -2.48 -46.06
C GLY A 68 -0.23 -1.56 -46.68
N VAL A 69 0.85 -2.16 -47.22
CA VAL A 69 1.46 -1.70 -48.48
C VAL A 69 1.84 -2.96 -49.28
N SER A 70 1.05 -3.23 -50.30
CA SER A 70 1.48 -3.92 -51.51
C SER A 70 2.07 -2.87 -52.46
N ASP A 71 3.28 -3.09 -52.96
CA ASP A 71 3.61 -3.33 -54.38
C ASP A 71 5.10 -3.71 -54.47
#